data_AF-A0A5N7B765-F1
#
_entry.id   AF-A0A5N7B765-F1
#
_cell.length_a   1.000
_cell.length_b   1.000
_cell.length_c   1.000
_cell.angle_alpha   90.00
_cell.angle_beta   90.00
_cell.angle_gamma   90.00
#
_symmetry.space_group_name_H-M   'P 1'
#
loop_
_entity.id
_entity.type
_entity.pdbx_description
1 polymer ?
#
loop_
_entity_poly.entity_id
_entity_poly.type
_entity_poly.pdbx_seq_one_letter_code
_entity_poly.pdbx_strand_id
1 'polypeptide(L)'
;MASQYAEWFTRISHDPDLFFLDPAELATLQSYLEGNLSLHDTVSSLTAPTSPQWHSTQSGRVWAMLLSIAEDYGEAHDCIIALIQALFSRPKPSQPNELDWPGEKEFGFPRCWRNIHDALWARESEIEFLSDSVATKWINYQAFTARLLASSLLSAHDRVLLQTADALEKTLEPKDITVKQDIDSRCCCTVLDL
;
A
#
# COMPACT_ATOMS: atom_id res chain seq x y z
N MET A 1 3.77 11.21 25.12
CA MET A 1 4.54 11.44 23.87
C MET A 1 3.56 11.98 22.85
N ALA A 2 4.01 12.76 21.85
CA ALA A 2 3.15 13.02 20.69
C ALA A 2 2.98 11.70 19.91
N SER A 3 1.81 11.45 19.36
CA SER A 3 1.61 10.27 18.50
C SER A 3 2.33 10.49 17.17
N GLN A 4 3.08 9.48 16.76
CA GLN A 4 3.91 9.47 15.55
C GLN A 4 3.10 9.67 14.26
N TYR A 5 1.84 9.22 14.27
CA TYR A 5 0.93 9.30 13.12
C TYR A 5 -0.10 10.42 13.28
N ALA A 6 -0.05 11.21 14.36
CA ALA A 6 -1.08 12.19 14.71
C ALA A 6 -1.32 13.22 13.61
N GLU A 7 -0.27 13.72 12.96
CA GLU A 7 -0.39 14.69 11.87
C GLU A 7 -1.08 14.08 10.65
N TRP A 8 -0.76 12.82 10.32
CA TRP A 8 -1.39 12.08 9.22
C TRP A 8 -2.88 11.83 9.49
N PHE A 9 -3.22 11.31 10.68
CA PHE A 9 -4.62 11.08 11.07
C PHE A 9 -5.42 12.38 11.22
N THR A 10 -4.78 13.47 11.66
CA THR A 10 -5.40 14.82 11.68
C THR A 10 -5.65 15.32 10.26
N ARG A 11 -4.69 15.18 9.34
CA ARG A 11 -4.84 15.57 7.93
C ARG A 11 -6.03 14.85 7.28
N ILE A 12 -6.11 13.53 7.44
CA ILE A 12 -7.16 12.72 6.79
C ILE A 12 -8.54 12.91 7.45
N SER A 13 -8.62 13.09 8.77
CA SER A 13 -9.92 13.37 9.43
C SER A 13 -10.55 14.71 9.03
N HIS A 14 -9.76 15.66 8.53
CA HIS A 14 -10.23 16.98 8.10
C HIS A 14 -10.40 17.11 6.57
N ASP A 15 -9.98 16.10 5.81
CA ASP A 15 -10.10 16.05 4.35
C ASP A 15 -11.02 14.89 3.92
N PRO A 16 -12.35 15.13 3.84
CA PRO A 16 -13.32 14.11 3.48
C PRO A 16 -13.23 13.66 2.01
N ASP A 17 -12.52 14.42 1.16
CA ASP A 17 -12.34 14.10 -0.26
C ASP A 17 -11.18 13.11 -0.48
N LEU A 18 -10.20 13.03 0.43
CA LEU A 18 -9.12 12.04 0.40
C LEU A 18 -9.58 10.64 0.83
N PHE A 19 -10.06 10.49 2.07
CA PHE A 19 -10.54 9.20 2.59
C PHE A 19 -11.73 9.37 3.54
N PHE A 20 -12.95 9.37 3.00
CA PHE A 20 -14.14 9.22 3.84
C PHE A 20 -14.21 7.80 4.43
N LEU A 21 -13.68 7.65 5.64
CA LEU A 21 -13.89 6.53 6.57
C LEU A 21 -14.71 6.98 7.77
N ASP A 22 -15.23 6.03 8.55
CA ASP A 22 -15.88 6.37 9.81
C ASP A 22 -14.85 6.78 10.88
N PRO A 23 -15.14 7.80 11.71
CA PRO A 23 -14.24 8.24 12.78
C PRO A 23 -13.81 7.12 13.76
N ALA A 24 -14.64 6.10 13.99
CA ALA A 24 -14.29 4.97 14.85
C ALA A 24 -13.39 3.94 14.14
N GLU A 25 -13.45 3.78 12.82
CA GLU A 25 -12.43 3.01 12.06
C GLU A 25 -11.08 3.72 12.14
N LEU A 26 -11.09 5.04 11.90
CA LEU A 26 -9.91 5.89 11.96
C LEU A 26 -9.23 5.81 13.34
N ALA A 27 -10.00 5.98 14.42
CA ALA A 27 -9.50 5.88 15.79
C ALA A 27 -9.00 4.47 16.15
N THR A 28 -9.65 3.42 15.63
CA THR A 28 -9.23 2.04 15.83
C THR A 28 -7.88 1.76 15.14
N LEU A 29 -7.71 2.21 13.91
CA LEU A 29 -6.45 2.09 13.15
C LEU A 29 -5.33 2.91 13.78
N GLN A 30 -5.61 4.13 14.21
CA GLN A 30 -4.64 4.96 14.92
C GLN A 30 -4.18 4.29 16.22
N SER A 31 -5.12 3.82 17.05
CA SER A 31 -4.84 3.13 18.31
C SER A 31 -4.01 1.84 18.10
N TYR A 32 -4.29 1.10 17.01
CA TYR A 32 -3.51 -0.08 16.63
C TYR A 32 -2.06 0.26 16.25
N LEU A 33 -1.86 1.25 15.37
CA LEU A 33 -0.51 1.65 14.92
C LEU A 33 0.33 2.25 16.06
N GLU A 34 -0.31 2.93 17.01
CA GLU A 34 0.32 3.42 18.24
C GLU A 34 0.64 2.31 19.27
N GLY A 35 0.21 1.06 19.04
CA GLY A 35 0.38 -0.06 19.96
C GLY A 35 -0.56 -0.03 21.18
N ASN A 36 -1.56 0.85 21.17
CA ASN A 36 -2.57 0.98 22.23
C ASN A 36 -3.67 -0.09 22.14
N LEU A 37 -3.85 -0.71 20.96
CA LEU A 37 -4.82 -1.77 20.71
C LEU A 37 -4.13 -3.04 20.18
N SER A 38 -4.57 -4.22 20.61
CA SER A 38 -4.00 -5.48 20.11
C SER A 38 -4.50 -5.79 18.69
N LEU A 39 -3.74 -6.58 17.91
CA LEU A 39 -4.16 -7.03 16.57
C LEU A 39 -5.53 -7.75 16.60
N HIS A 40 -5.74 -8.59 17.61
CA HIS A 40 -7.01 -9.31 17.78
C HIS A 40 -8.18 -8.35 17.99
N ASP A 41 -8.01 -7.37 18.88
CA ASP A 41 -9.09 -6.44 19.24
C ASP A 41 -9.34 -5.44 18.13
N THR A 42 -8.29 -5.03 17.40
CA THR A 42 -8.38 -4.23 16.16
C THR A 42 -9.24 -4.93 15.10
N VAL A 43 -8.96 -6.20 14.80
CA VAL A 43 -9.76 -6.99 13.84
C VAL A 43 -11.18 -7.18 14.34
N SER A 44 -11.37 -7.43 15.65
CA SER A 44 -12.70 -7.55 16.26
C SER A 44 -13.51 -6.25 16.12
N SER A 45 -12.90 -5.09 16.38
CA SER A 45 -13.55 -3.78 16.29
C SER A 45 -13.89 -3.38 14.86
N LEU A 46 -12.95 -3.48 13.91
CA LEU A 46 -13.17 -3.09 12.50
C LEU A 46 -14.19 -3.99 11.78
N THR A 47 -14.52 -5.14 12.35
CA THR A 47 -15.37 -6.15 11.71
C THR A 47 -16.54 -6.62 12.59
N ALA A 48 -16.83 -5.87 13.64
CA ALA A 48 -18.00 -6.08 14.49
C ALA A 48 -19.30 -5.95 13.67
N PRO A 49 -20.40 -6.60 14.07
CA PRO A 49 -21.69 -6.48 13.37
C PRO A 49 -22.38 -5.10 13.57
N THR A 50 -21.76 -4.18 14.32
CA THR A 50 -22.23 -2.80 14.55
C THR A 50 -21.42 -1.83 13.71
N SER A 51 -22.06 -0.81 13.13
CA SER A 51 -21.33 0.25 12.42
C SER A 51 -20.36 1.00 13.34
N PRO A 52 -19.18 1.40 12.83
CA PRO A 52 -18.71 1.12 11.48
C PRO A 52 -18.26 -0.32 11.28
N GLN A 53 -18.62 -0.85 10.11
CA GLN A 53 -18.11 -2.10 9.61
C GLN A 53 -17.23 -1.78 8.41
N TRP A 54 -16.16 -2.55 8.24
CA TRP A 54 -15.38 -2.59 7.01
C TRP A 54 -16.22 -3.13 5.84
N HIS A 55 -17.14 -2.31 5.31
CA HIS A 55 -18.20 -2.75 4.41
C HIS A 55 -17.80 -2.67 2.93
N SER A 56 -18.41 -3.49 2.07
CA SER A 56 -17.97 -3.72 0.68
C SER A 56 -18.01 -2.52 -0.27
N THR A 57 -18.63 -1.39 0.13
CA THR A 57 -18.57 -0.12 -0.62
C THR A 57 -17.54 0.88 -0.05
N GLN A 58 -16.91 0.58 1.08
CA GLN A 58 -15.81 1.35 1.69
C GLN A 58 -14.52 0.53 1.90
N SER A 59 -14.52 -0.80 1.72
CA SER A 59 -13.34 -1.65 1.88
C SER A 59 -12.12 -1.14 1.11
N GLY A 60 -12.32 -0.74 -0.14
CA GLY A 60 -11.30 -0.12 -0.97
C GLY A 60 -10.70 1.17 -0.40
N ARG A 61 -11.46 1.97 0.37
CA ARG A 61 -10.96 3.19 1.02
C ARG A 61 -10.04 2.87 2.19
N VAL A 62 -10.37 1.86 3.00
CA VAL A 62 -9.49 1.44 4.11
C VAL A 62 -8.22 0.79 3.56
N TRP A 63 -8.31 0.01 2.49
CA TRP A 63 -7.10 -0.48 1.80
C TRP A 63 -6.23 0.68 1.30
N ALA A 64 -6.83 1.66 0.64
CA ALA A 64 -6.11 2.84 0.17
C ALA A 64 -5.50 3.65 1.34
N MET A 65 -6.19 3.78 2.48
CA MET A 65 -5.64 4.35 3.71
C MET A 65 -4.41 3.58 4.22
N LEU A 66 -4.51 2.26 4.37
CA LEU A 66 -3.39 1.44 4.85
C LEU A 66 -2.18 1.53 3.90
N LEU A 67 -2.43 1.59 2.60
CA LEU A 67 -1.41 1.79 1.57
C LEU A 67 -0.79 3.21 1.62
N SER A 68 -1.58 4.24 1.91
CA SER A 68 -1.10 5.63 2.08
C SER A 68 -0.53 5.97 3.47
N ILE A 69 -0.70 5.10 4.47
CA ILE A 69 0.14 5.13 5.67
C ILE A 69 1.48 4.44 5.35
N ALA A 70 1.48 3.33 4.61
CA ALA A 70 2.71 2.65 4.22
C ALA A 70 3.61 3.48 3.28
N GLU A 71 3.07 4.32 2.38
CA GLU A 71 3.89 5.24 1.59
C GLU A 71 4.59 6.30 2.48
N ASP A 72 3.94 6.80 3.53
CA ASP A 72 4.48 7.85 4.41
C ASP A 72 5.39 7.28 5.52
N TYR A 73 5.12 6.07 6.04
CA TYR A 73 5.74 5.52 7.25
C TYR A 73 6.26 4.08 7.07
N GLY A 74 7.54 3.95 6.72
CA GLY A 74 8.20 2.67 6.46
C GLY A 74 8.26 1.71 7.67
N GLU A 75 8.17 2.25 8.88
CA GLU A 75 8.13 1.54 10.15
C GLU A 75 6.74 0.97 10.49
N ALA A 76 5.66 1.49 9.91
CA ALA A 76 4.31 0.96 10.10
C ALA A 76 4.07 -0.33 9.30
N HIS A 77 4.93 -0.66 8.33
CA HIS A 77 4.77 -1.76 7.39
C HIS A 77 4.43 -3.11 8.03
N ASP A 78 5.15 -3.49 9.08
CA ASP A 78 5.01 -4.82 9.67
C ASP A 78 3.68 -4.95 10.46
N CYS A 79 3.23 -3.87 11.11
CA CYS A 79 1.90 -3.79 11.71
C CYS A 79 0.79 -3.85 10.66
N ILE A 80 0.92 -3.09 9.57
CA ILE A 80 -0.07 -3.08 8.48
C ILE A 80 -0.18 -4.46 7.83
N ILE A 81 0.94 -5.16 7.62
CA ILE A 81 0.95 -6.53 7.10
C ILE A 81 0.26 -7.50 8.04
N ALA A 82 0.57 -7.44 9.34
CA ALA A 82 -0.06 -8.31 10.34
C ALA A 82 -1.59 -8.11 10.37
N LEU A 83 -2.06 -6.87 10.25
CA LEU A 83 -3.48 -6.53 10.12
C LEU A 83 -4.10 -7.14 8.86
N ILE A 84 -3.52 -6.90 7.67
CA ILE A 84 -4.02 -7.45 6.40
C ILE A 84 -4.05 -8.99 6.43
N GLN A 85 -3.01 -9.63 6.96
CA GLN A 85 -2.95 -11.09 7.14
C GLN A 85 -4.06 -11.61 8.04
N ALA A 86 -4.31 -10.97 9.19
CA ALA A 86 -5.34 -11.40 10.13
C ALA A 86 -6.76 -11.29 9.52
N LEU A 87 -7.01 -10.26 8.72
CA LEU A 87 -8.27 -10.04 8.02
C LEU A 87 -8.51 -11.08 6.91
N PHE A 88 -7.50 -11.32 6.07
CA PHE A 88 -7.59 -12.35 5.02
C PHE A 88 -7.55 -13.79 5.54
N SER A 89 -7.19 -13.99 6.81
CA SER A 89 -7.28 -15.30 7.49
C SER A 89 -8.68 -15.60 8.02
N ARG A 90 -9.63 -14.66 7.92
CA ARG A 90 -11.01 -14.87 8.37
C ARG A 90 -11.76 -15.83 7.42
N PRO A 91 -12.72 -16.61 7.94
CA PRO A 91 -13.50 -17.53 7.12
C PRO A 91 -14.32 -16.80 6.07
N LYS A 92 -14.76 -17.55 5.04
CA LYS A 92 -15.75 -17.07 4.08
C LYS A 92 -17.03 -16.58 4.79
N PRO A 93 -17.71 -15.56 4.25
CA PRO A 93 -18.93 -15.02 4.83
C PRO A 93 -19.98 -16.12 4.98
N SER A 94 -20.52 -16.23 6.19
CA SER A 94 -21.60 -17.13 6.58
C SER A 94 -22.99 -16.48 6.45
N GLN A 95 -23.03 -15.14 6.39
CA GLN A 95 -24.23 -14.33 6.23
C GLN A 95 -24.09 -13.36 5.06
N PRO A 96 -25.20 -12.96 4.39
CA PRO A 96 -25.16 -12.02 3.25
C PRO A 96 -24.59 -10.63 3.57
N ASN A 97 -24.51 -10.27 4.85
CA ASN A 97 -24.04 -8.96 5.32
C ASN A 97 -22.56 -8.99 5.74
N GLU A 98 -21.88 -10.14 5.66
CA GLU A 98 -20.45 -10.27 5.99
C GLU A 98 -19.58 -9.99 4.76
N LEU A 99 -18.41 -9.37 4.96
CA LEU A 99 -17.47 -9.09 3.87
C LEU A 99 -16.82 -10.38 3.34
N ASP A 100 -16.71 -10.51 2.01
CA ASP A 100 -16.00 -11.60 1.36
C ASP A 100 -14.48 -11.37 1.39
N TRP A 101 -13.84 -11.67 2.54
CA TRP A 101 -12.39 -11.51 2.72
C TRP A 101 -11.54 -12.21 1.64
N PRO A 102 -11.88 -13.42 1.15
CA PRO A 102 -11.24 -14.00 -0.03
C PRO A 102 -11.39 -13.17 -1.30
N GLY A 103 -12.58 -12.65 -1.61
CA GLY A 103 -12.80 -11.76 -2.76
C GLY A 103 -12.06 -10.42 -2.64
N GLU A 104 -11.98 -9.87 -1.43
CA GLU A 104 -11.15 -8.68 -1.13
C GLU A 104 -9.65 -8.97 -1.30
N LYS A 105 -9.18 -10.16 -0.92
CA LYS A 105 -7.80 -10.59 -1.17
C LYS A 105 -7.50 -10.75 -2.66
N GLU A 106 -8.43 -11.32 -3.43
CA GLU A 106 -8.23 -11.63 -4.86
C GLU A 106 -8.39 -10.40 -5.76
N PHE A 107 -9.30 -9.47 -5.42
CA PHE A 107 -9.64 -8.33 -6.30
C PHE A 107 -9.59 -6.96 -5.62
N GLY A 108 -10.06 -6.85 -4.37
CA GLY A 108 -10.22 -5.56 -3.69
C GLY A 108 -8.89 -4.88 -3.36
N PHE A 109 -8.05 -5.55 -2.57
CA PHE A 109 -6.76 -5.05 -2.14
C PHE A 109 -5.74 -4.92 -3.29
N PRO A 110 -5.58 -5.90 -4.22
CA PRO A 110 -4.66 -5.74 -5.36
C PRO A 110 -5.03 -4.55 -6.26
N ARG A 111 -6.33 -4.26 -6.43
CA ARG A 111 -6.79 -3.08 -7.17
C ARG A 111 -6.41 -1.78 -6.45
N CYS A 112 -6.61 -1.69 -5.13
CA CYS A 112 -6.21 -0.50 -4.38
C CYS A 112 -4.68 -0.31 -4.35
N TRP A 113 -3.92 -1.41 -4.21
CA TRP A 113 -2.47 -1.40 -4.34
C TRP A 113 -2.05 -0.83 -5.70
N ARG A 114 -2.59 -1.37 -6.80
CA ARG A 114 -2.30 -0.86 -8.14
C ARG A 114 -2.65 0.63 -8.29
N ASN A 115 -3.82 1.06 -7.83
CA ASN A 115 -4.21 2.47 -7.94
C ASN A 115 -3.21 3.42 -7.25
N ILE A 116 -2.68 3.06 -6.08
CA ILE A 116 -1.68 3.88 -5.38
C ILE A 116 -0.32 3.80 -6.07
N HIS A 117 0.09 2.63 -6.55
CA HIS A 117 1.30 2.50 -7.36
C HIS A 117 1.24 3.41 -8.60
N ASP A 118 0.17 3.32 -9.39
CA ASP A 118 -0.01 4.05 -10.64
C ASP A 118 -0.08 5.57 -10.38
N ALA A 119 -0.67 5.99 -9.25
CA ALA A 119 -0.69 7.39 -8.80
C ALA A 119 0.69 7.92 -8.35
N LEU A 120 1.52 7.09 -7.71
CA LEU A 120 2.89 7.45 -7.36
C LEU A 120 3.80 7.46 -8.61
N TRP A 121 3.61 6.52 -9.54
CA TRP A 121 4.34 6.42 -10.80
C TRP A 121 4.08 7.62 -11.72
N ALA A 122 2.82 8.07 -11.81
CA ALA A 122 2.45 9.30 -12.54
C ALA A 122 3.15 10.56 -12.01
N ARG A 123 3.75 10.49 -10.81
CA ARG A 123 4.50 11.56 -10.15
C ARG A 123 6.01 11.31 -10.14
N GLU A 124 6.52 10.27 -10.82
CA GLU A 124 7.96 10.01 -10.93
C GLU A 124 8.71 11.22 -11.52
N SER A 125 8.09 11.95 -12.44
CA SER A 125 8.63 13.19 -13.04
C SER A 125 8.74 14.38 -12.07
N GLU A 126 8.14 14.30 -10.87
CA GLU A 126 8.31 15.29 -9.80
C GLU A 126 9.59 15.05 -8.98
N ILE A 127 10.31 13.94 -9.19
CA ILE A 127 11.52 13.59 -8.45
C ILE A 127 12.74 14.24 -9.13
N GLU A 128 13.27 15.30 -8.52
CA GLU A 128 14.56 15.89 -8.90
C GLU A 128 15.69 15.36 -8.01
N PHE A 129 15.40 15.06 -6.74
CA PHE A 129 16.36 14.62 -5.73
C PHE A 129 15.81 13.48 -4.86
N LEU A 130 16.70 12.61 -4.36
CA LEU A 130 16.31 11.54 -3.41
C LEU A 130 15.80 12.06 -2.06
N SER A 131 16.00 13.35 -1.76
CA SER A 131 15.43 14.02 -0.58
C SER A 131 13.95 14.41 -0.76
N ASP A 132 13.40 14.27 -1.96
CA ASP A 132 12.04 14.71 -2.25
C ASP A 132 11.02 13.78 -1.57
N SER A 133 9.88 14.34 -1.15
CA SER A 133 8.84 13.58 -0.47
C SER A 133 8.27 12.47 -1.36
N VAL A 134 8.19 12.70 -2.67
CA VAL A 134 7.75 11.70 -3.67
C VAL A 134 8.78 10.57 -3.78
N ALA A 135 10.08 10.86 -3.77
CA ALA A 135 11.13 9.83 -3.76
C ALA A 135 11.07 8.97 -2.49
N THR A 136 10.85 9.59 -1.33
CA THR A 136 10.68 8.88 -0.05
C THR A 136 9.46 7.97 -0.07
N LYS A 137 8.30 8.48 -0.51
CA LYS A 137 7.07 7.70 -0.71
C LYS A 137 7.28 6.52 -1.65
N TRP A 138 7.98 6.74 -2.77
CA TRP A 138 8.31 5.70 -3.74
C TRP A 138 9.14 4.57 -3.11
N ILE A 139 10.21 4.91 -2.40
CA ILE A 139 11.09 3.96 -1.73
C ILE A 139 10.31 3.14 -0.68
N ASN A 140 9.54 3.80 0.17
CA ASN A 140 8.69 3.14 1.17
C ASN A 140 7.69 2.19 0.49
N TYR A 141 6.97 2.65 -0.53
CA TYR A 141 5.94 1.87 -1.21
C TYR A 141 6.49 0.63 -1.92
N GLN A 142 7.66 0.73 -2.56
CA GLN A 142 8.34 -0.43 -3.15
C GLN A 142 8.84 -1.40 -2.06
N ALA A 143 9.34 -0.88 -0.93
CA ALA A 143 9.72 -1.71 0.22
C ALA A 143 8.53 -2.36 0.94
N PHE A 144 7.33 -1.75 0.87
CA PHE A 144 6.08 -2.35 1.33
C PHE A 144 5.62 -3.45 0.38
N THR A 145 5.59 -3.16 -0.92
CA THR A 145 5.24 -4.10 -2.01
C THR A 145 6.10 -5.37 -1.95
N ALA A 146 7.41 -5.24 -1.71
CA ALA A 146 8.30 -6.38 -1.52
C ALA A 146 7.90 -7.27 -0.33
N ARG A 147 7.50 -6.68 0.80
CA ARG A 147 7.01 -7.42 1.96
C ARG A 147 5.63 -8.05 1.74
N LEU A 148 4.72 -7.37 1.01
CA LEU A 148 3.41 -7.94 0.64
C LEU A 148 3.55 -9.22 -0.20
N LEU A 149 4.48 -9.21 -1.16
CA LEU A 149 4.82 -10.38 -1.98
C LEU A 149 5.45 -11.49 -1.14
N ALA A 150 6.43 -11.18 -0.27
CA ALA A 150 7.02 -12.15 0.65
C ALA A 150 5.97 -12.78 1.61
N SER A 151 4.95 -12.00 1.96
CA SER A 151 3.84 -12.41 2.85
C SER A 151 2.71 -13.15 2.13
N SER A 152 2.80 -13.37 0.81
CA SER A 152 1.72 -13.94 -0.02
C SER A 152 0.38 -13.18 0.10
N LEU A 153 0.47 -11.87 0.31
CA LEU A 153 -0.65 -10.92 0.34
C LEU A 153 -0.94 -10.34 -1.05
N LEU A 154 0.10 -10.14 -1.86
CA LEU A 154 -0.01 -9.93 -3.31
C LEU A 154 0.49 -11.17 -4.05
N SER A 155 -0.06 -11.45 -5.22
CA SER A 155 0.37 -12.55 -6.07
C SER A 155 1.51 -12.13 -6.98
N ALA A 156 2.27 -13.11 -7.49
CA ALA A 156 3.26 -12.84 -8.54
C ALA A 156 2.61 -12.32 -9.84
N HIS A 157 1.33 -12.64 -10.11
CA HIS A 157 0.62 -12.17 -11.29
C HIS A 157 0.38 -10.65 -11.25
N ASP A 158 0.12 -10.08 -10.07
CA ASP A 158 -0.04 -8.63 -9.89
C ASP A 158 1.24 -7.88 -10.29
N ARG A 159 2.40 -8.45 -9.93
CA ARG A 159 3.71 -7.92 -10.33
C ARG A 159 3.99 -8.09 -11.83
N VAL A 160 3.59 -9.21 -12.44
CA VAL A 160 3.74 -9.42 -13.89
C VAL A 160 2.85 -8.46 -14.69
N LEU A 161 1.61 -8.23 -14.24
CA LEU A 161 0.72 -7.21 -14.78
C LEU A 161 1.34 -5.81 -14.74
N LEU A 162 1.99 -5.48 -13.62
CA LEU A 162 2.69 -4.20 -13.44
C LEU A 162 3.87 -4.04 -14.41
N GLN A 163 4.74 -5.05 -14.49
CA GLN A 163 5.87 -5.06 -15.42
C GLN A 163 5.42 -5.02 -16.90
N THR A 164 4.26 -5.61 -17.20
CA THR A 164 3.67 -5.58 -18.54
C THR A 164 3.13 -4.19 -18.88
N ALA A 165 2.47 -3.51 -17.93
CA ALA A 165 2.01 -2.14 -18.11
C ALA A 165 3.19 -1.18 -18.34
N ASP A 166 4.20 -1.22 -17.47
CA ASP A 166 5.43 -0.43 -17.59
C ASP A 166 6.12 -0.61 -18.95
N ALA A 167 6.29 -1.86 -19.40
CA ALA A 167 6.90 -2.16 -20.69
C ALA A 167 6.08 -1.62 -21.88
N LEU A 168 4.74 -1.64 -21.80
CA LEU A 168 3.86 -1.11 -22.84
C LEU A 168 3.89 0.43 -22.88
N GLU A 169 3.83 1.08 -21.71
CA GLU A 169 3.88 2.54 -21.59
C GLU A 169 5.22 3.11 -22.08
N LYS A 170 6.34 2.52 -21.69
CA LYS A 170 7.69 2.87 -22.20
C LYS A 170 7.87 2.63 -23.70
N THR A 171 7.04 1.80 -24.32
CA THR A 171 7.05 1.58 -25.78
C THR A 171 6.21 2.64 -26.53
N LEU A 172 5.30 3.33 -25.84
CA LEU A 172 4.46 4.40 -26.40
C LEU A 172 5.10 5.79 -26.30
N GLU A 173 6.13 5.97 -25.47
CA GLU A 173 7.02 7.13 -25.51
C GLU A 173 8.25 6.86 -26.39
N PRO A 174 8.23 7.19 -27.70
CA PRO A 174 9.45 7.21 -28.49
C PRO A 174 10.33 8.34 -27.96
N LYS A 175 11.30 8.01 -27.10
CA LYS A 175 12.36 8.94 -26.75
C LYS A 175 13.03 9.42 -28.03
N ASP A 176 12.97 10.72 -28.30
CA ASP A 176 13.96 11.37 -29.15
C ASP A 176 15.30 11.23 -28.43
N ILE A 177 16.08 10.20 -28.80
CA ILE A 177 17.38 9.91 -28.21
C ILE A 177 18.38 10.95 -28.74
N THR A 178 18.35 12.16 -28.17
CA THR A 178 19.45 13.11 -28.29
C THR A 178 20.64 12.58 -27.51
N VAL A 179 21.49 11.85 -28.22
CA VAL A 179 22.74 11.28 -27.70
C VAL A 179 23.60 12.39 -27.09
N LYS A 180 23.76 12.35 -25.76
CA LYS A 180 25.00 12.71 -25.10
C LYS A 180 25.54 11.48 -24.39
N GLN A 181 26.56 10.88 -25.04
CA GLN A 181 27.45 9.89 -24.46
C GLN A 181 28.34 10.51 -23.36
N ASP A 182 29.20 9.65 -22.79
CA ASP A 182 30.38 9.95 -21.95
C ASP A 182 30.12 10.28 -20.47
N ILE A 183 30.81 9.67 -19.47
CA ILE A 183 31.75 8.51 -19.36
C ILE A 183 31.48 7.90 -17.95
N ASP A 184 31.66 6.63 -17.58
CA ASP A 184 32.26 5.44 -18.20
C ASP A 184 31.38 4.18 -17.89
N SER A 185 31.85 2.99 -18.25
CA SER A 185 31.30 1.70 -17.82
C SER A 185 32.44 0.69 -17.65
N ARG A 186 33.15 0.73 -16.51
CA ARG A 186 34.26 -0.20 -16.20
C ARG A 186 34.36 -0.60 -14.72
N CYS A 187 33.68 -1.67 -14.36
CA CYS A 187 34.21 -2.83 -13.63
C CYS A 187 33.05 -3.78 -13.29
N CYS A 188 32.75 -4.75 -14.15
CA CYS A 188 33.36 -6.09 -14.16
C CYS A 188 32.54 -7.11 -13.36
N CYS A 189 31.65 -7.81 -14.07
CA CYS A 189 31.20 -9.14 -13.66
C CYS A 189 32.30 -10.17 -13.94
N THR A 190 32.92 -10.72 -12.90
CA THR A 190 33.72 -11.97 -12.88
C THR A 190 34.08 -12.24 -11.40
N VAL A 191 33.98 -13.43 -10.80
CA VAL A 191 33.67 -14.79 -11.28
C VAL A 191 32.84 -15.52 -10.20
N LEU A 192 31.86 -16.34 -10.60
CA LEU A 192 31.45 -17.52 -9.84
C LEU A 192 31.42 -18.69 -10.82
N ASP A 193 32.34 -19.65 -10.64
CA ASP A 193 32.26 -21.05 -11.10
C ASP A 193 33.57 -21.78 -10.70
N LEU A 194 33.55 -22.41 -9.52
CA LEU A 194 34.21 -23.67 -9.12
C LEU A 194 34.08 -23.90 -7.60
#